data_AF-A0A2H6ENV0-F1
#
_entry.id   AF-A0A2H6ENV0-F1
#
_cell.length_a   1.000
_cell.length_b   1.000
_cell.length_c   1.000
_cell.angle_alpha   90.00
_cell.angle_beta   90.00
_cell.angle_gamma   90.00
#
_symmetry.space_group_name_H-M   'P 1'
#
loop_
_entity.id
_entity.type
_entity.pdbx_description
1 polymer ?
#
loop_
_entity_poly.entity_id
_entity_poly.type
_entity_poly.pdbx_seq_one_letter_code
_entity_poly.pdbx_strand_id
1 'polypeptide(L)'
;MKVKLFFTVLILIGFLSVQNYAQERSHTHRVTTWKMIIPDDGSEQQLNRLLNEWISKIGKKNYKILDYKLVKSKNNNNELKFIVTDEHSNWDVFEVGNNERENFVEIAWPNLKDRNLFFRQLKKYIGSHTEELYEIHDNYYK
;
A
#
# COMPACT_ATOMS: atom_id res chain seq x y z
N MET A 1 -42.43 -16.08 36.58
CA MET A 1 -41.08 -15.46 36.49
C MET A 1 -40.11 -16.20 35.56
N LYS A 2 -40.12 -17.54 35.52
CA LYS A 2 -39.18 -18.36 34.74
C LYS A 2 -39.28 -18.21 33.21
N VAL A 3 -40.48 -18.02 32.66
CA VAL A 3 -40.69 -17.87 31.20
C VAL A 3 -40.18 -16.52 30.66
N LYS A 4 -40.32 -15.43 31.45
CA LYS A 4 -39.78 -14.12 31.06
C LYS A 4 -38.26 -14.12 31.01
N LEU A 5 -37.61 -14.78 31.99
CA LEU A 5 -36.15 -14.92 32.04
C LEU A 5 -35.61 -15.71 30.83
N PHE A 6 -36.33 -16.76 30.41
CA PHE A 6 -35.95 -17.57 29.25
C PHE A 6 -35.98 -16.76 27.94
N PHE A 7 -37.05 -15.97 27.73
CA PHE A 7 -37.15 -15.09 26.55
C PHE A 7 -36.09 -13.97 26.55
N THR A 8 -35.77 -13.39 27.72
CA THR A 8 -34.71 -12.38 27.83
C THR A 8 -33.34 -12.94 27.47
N VAL A 9 -33.03 -14.18 27.90
CA VAL A 9 -31.77 -14.86 27.56
C VAL A 9 -31.70 -15.18 26.06
N LEU A 10 -32.82 -15.61 25.45
CA LEU A 10 -32.87 -15.93 24.03
C LEU A 10 -32.66 -14.70 23.13
N ILE A 11 -33.19 -13.54 23.53
CA ILE A 11 -32.95 -12.26 22.85
C ILE A 11 -31.48 -11.84 22.98
N LEU A 12 -30.86 -12.01 24.16
CA LEU A 12 -29.45 -11.66 24.38
C LEU A 12 -28.50 -12.51 23.52
N ILE A 13 -28.78 -13.80 23.37
CA ILE A 13 -27.99 -14.71 22.52
C ILE A 13 -28.15 -14.33 21.03
N GLY A 14 -29.36 -13.93 20.63
CA GLY A 14 -29.63 -13.42 19.28
C GLY A 14 -28.77 -12.20 18.91
N PHE A 15 -28.57 -11.26 19.85
CA PHE A 15 -27.72 -10.08 19.64
C PHE A 15 -26.22 -10.42 19.51
N LEU A 16 -25.74 -11.47 20.19
CA LEU A 16 -24.33 -11.91 20.08
C LEU A 16 -24.04 -12.56 18.71
N SER A 17 -25.03 -13.18 18.07
CA SER A 17 -24.86 -13.79 16.73
C SER A 17 -24.81 -12.78 15.58
N VAL A 18 -25.36 -11.56 15.73
CA VAL A 18 -25.38 -10.56 14.64
C VAL A 18 -24.04 -9.83 14.48
N GLN A 19 -23.13 -9.92 15.46
CA GLN A 19 -21.83 -9.25 15.38
C GLN A 19 -20.84 -9.95 14.43
N ASN A 20 -21.08 -11.21 14.05
CA ASN A 20 -20.14 -11.97 13.20
C ASN A 20 -20.38 -11.82 11.69
N TYR A 21 -21.41 -11.08 11.25
CA TYR A 21 -21.77 -10.94 9.82
C TYR A 21 -21.44 -9.57 9.19
N ALA A 22 -20.85 -8.63 9.93
CA ALA A 22 -20.78 -7.24 9.48
C ALA A 22 -19.48 -6.81 8.77
N GLN A 23 -18.46 -7.67 8.63
CA GLN A 23 -17.26 -7.33 7.86
C GLN A 23 -16.68 -8.59 7.21
N GLU A 24 -17.29 -9.04 6.12
CA GLU A 24 -16.50 -9.70 5.07
C GLU A 24 -15.43 -8.69 4.64
N ARG A 25 -14.18 -8.91 5.05
CA ARG A 25 -13.07 -8.03 4.66
C ARG A 25 -12.86 -8.26 3.17
N SER A 26 -13.43 -7.41 2.31
CA SER A 26 -13.06 -7.43 0.91
C SER A 26 -11.61 -6.95 0.80
N HIS A 27 -10.75 -7.83 0.30
CA HIS A 27 -9.35 -7.49 0.08
C HIS A 27 -9.29 -6.69 -1.22
N THR A 28 -8.94 -5.41 -1.12
CA THR A 28 -8.80 -4.56 -2.30
C THR A 28 -7.37 -4.62 -2.79
N HIS A 29 -7.18 -4.95 -4.05
CA HIS A 29 -5.88 -4.87 -4.70
C HIS A 29 -5.75 -3.54 -5.42
N ARG A 30 -4.63 -2.85 -5.22
CA ARG A 30 -4.30 -1.63 -5.95
C ARG A 30 -3.08 -1.87 -6.79
N VAL A 31 -3.12 -1.35 -8.01
CA VAL A 31 -1.99 -1.28 -8.91
C VAL A 31 -1.67 0.19 -9.15
N THR A 32 -0.56 0.67 -8.60
CA THR A 32 -0.08 2.02 -8.84
C THR A 32 1.03 1.99 -9.87
N THR A 33 0.96 2.91 -10.83
CA THR A 33 2.01 3.08 -11.84
C THR A 33 2.65 4.46 -11.75
N TRP A 34 3.98 4.49 -11.75
CA TRP A 34 4.76 5.71 -11.74
C TRP A 34 5.63 5.79 -12.98
N LYS A 35 5.66 6.96 -13.62
CA LYS A 35 6.66 7.25 -14.63
C LYS A 35 7.98 7.59 -13.95
N MET A 36 9.00 6.80 -14.24
CA MET A 36 10.37 7.00 -13.80
C MET A 36 11.24 7.41 -14.98
N ILE A 37 12.25 8.23 -14.71
CA ILE A 37 13.20 8.74 -15.69
C ILE A 37 14.61 8.37 -15.22
N ILE A 38 15.46 7.88 -16.13
CA ILE A 38 16.90 7.76 -15.86
C ILE A 38 17.56 9.10 -16.22
N PRO A 39 18.04 9.88 -15.23
CA PRO A 39 18.73 11.13 -15.49
C PRO A 39 20.14 10.86 -16.01
N ASP A 40 20.76 11.87 -16.62
CA ASP A 40 22.11 11.77 -17.19
C ASP A 40 23.17 11.36 -16.17
N ASP A 41 23.00 11.74 -14.90
CA ASP A 41 23.87 11.39 -13.78
C ASP A 41 23.41 10.15 -12.99
N GLY A 42 22.46 9.38 -13.54
CA GLY A 42 21.84 8.23 -12.90
C GLY A 42 21.95 6.93 -13.69
N SER A 43 21.45 5.85 -13.10
CA SER A 43 21.39 4.54 -13.75
C SER A 43 20.20 3.73 -13.27
N GLU A 44 19.76 2.78 -14.10
CA GLU A 44 18.73 1.81 -13.73
C GLU A 44 19.12 1.00 -12.49
N GLN A 45 20.41 0.67 -12.33
CA GLN A 45 20.91 -0.04 -11.15
C GLN A 45 20.76 0.80 -9.88
N GLN A 46 21.07 2.10 -9.95
CA GLN A 46 20.89 3.00 -8.82
C GLN A 46 19.40 3.16 -8.48
N LEU A 47 18.53 3.31 -9.49
CA LEU A 47 17.09 3.35 -9.29
C LEU A 47 16.56 2.08 -8.60
N ASN A 48 16.94 0.90 -9.12
CA ASN A 48 16.53 -0.37 -8.55
C ASN A 48 16.96 -0.51 -7.08
N ARG A 49 18.20 -0.11 -6.75
CA ARG A 49 18.68 -0.08 -5.36
C ARG A 49 17.82 0.80 -4.46
N LEU A 50 17.48 2.02 -4.91
CA LEU A 50 16.67 2.97 -4.14
C LEU A 50 15.24 2.47 -3.91
N LEU A 51 14.61 1.88 -4.94
CA LEU A 51 13.28 1.31 -4.82
C LEU A 51 13.25 0.08 -3.93
N ASN A 52 14.26 -0.80 -4.02
CA ASN A 52 14.37 -1.95 -3.12
C ASN A 52 14.53 -1.51 -1.67
N GLU A 53 15.33 -0.48 -1.41
CA GLU A 53 15.45 0.11 -0.08
C GLU A 53 14.09 0.64 0.42
N TRP A 54 13.38 1.43 -0.40
CA TRP A 54 12.04 1.93 -0.07
C TRP A 54 11.04 0.81 0.26
N ILE A 55 10.92 -0.18 -0.63
CA ILE A 55 9.98 -1.29 -0.49
C ILE A 55 10.31 -2.13 0.75
N SER A 56 11.60 -2.39 1.02
CA SER A 56 12.03 -3.16 2.17
C SER A 56 11.77 -2.46 3.51
N LYS A 57 11.93 -1.13 3.56
CA LYS A 57 11.84 -0.35 4.80
C LYS A 57 10.43 0.15 5.09
N ILE A 58 9.75 0.66 4.08
CA ILE A 58 8.43 1.31 4.19
C ILE A 58 7.34 0.41 3.64
N GLY A 59 7.57 -0.12 2.43
CA GLY A 59 6.60 -0.92 1.70
C GLY A 59 5.99 -2.03 2.55
N LYS A 60 6.82 -2.95 3.06
CA LYS A 60 6.37 -4.10 3.87
C LYS A 60 5.67 -3.75 5.20
N LYS A 61 5.86 -2.54 5.73
CA LYS A 61 5.30 -2.14 7.03
C LYS A 61 3.95 -1.44 6.91
N ASN A 62 3.76 -0.70 5.83
CA ASN A 62 2.60 0.17 5.63
C ASN A 62 1.55 -0.46 4.71
N TYR A 63 2.00 -1.22 3.71
CA TYR A 63 1.13 -1.86 2.72
C TYR A 63 1.58 -3.31 2.57
N LYS A 64 0.64 -4.23 2.37
CA LYS A 64 1.03 -5.59 1.98
C LYS A 64 1.38 -5.56 0.50
N ILE A 65 2.60 -5.11 0.19
CA ILE A 65 3.13 -5.11 -1.18
C ILE A 65 3.28 -6.56 -1.62
N LEU A 66 2.50 -6.93 -2.65
CA LEU A 66 2.47 -8.26 -3.22
C LEU A 66 3.57 -8.44 -4.27
N ASP A 67 3.74 -7.44 -5.14
CA ASP A 67 4.72 -7.44 -6.23
C ASP A 67 5.13 -6.01 -6.61
N TYR A 68 6.31 -5.88 -7.20
CA TYR A 68 6.73 -4.65 -7.87
C TYR A 68 7.67 -4.95 -9.04
N LYS A 69 7.61 -4.13 -10.08
CA LYS A 69 8.48 -4.27 -11.26
C LYS A 69 8.81 -2.95 -11.91
N LEU A 70 9.98 -2.90 -12.53
CA LEU A 70 10.41 -1.84 -13.43
C LEU A 70 10.30 -2.33 -14.87
N VAL A 71 9.53 -1.64 -15.69
CA VAL A 71 9.32 -1.98 -17.11
C VAL A 71 9.81 -0.84 -17.98
N LYS A 72 10.64 -1.12 -18.98
CA LYS A 72 11.13 -0.10 -19.92
C LYS A 72 10.03 0.34 -20.87
N SER A 73 9.98 1.64 -21.16
CA SER A 73 9.15 2.16 -22.25
C SER A 73 9.70 1.68 -23.59
N LYS A 74 8.82 1.21 -24.48
CA LYS A 74 9.19 0.83 -25.85
C LYS A 74 9.70 2.02 -26.67
N ASN A 75 9.21 3.22 -26.37
CA ASN A 75 9.41 4.41 -27.20
C ASN A 75 10.47 5.36 -26.64
N ASN A 76 10.91 5.18 -25.40
CA ASN A 76 11.93 6.02 -24.77
C ASN A 76 12.80 5.18 -23.82
N ASN A 77 14.06 4.98 -24.18
CA ASN A 77 15.00 4.16 -23.41
C ASN A 77 15.32 4.72 -22.02
N ASN A 78 15.12 6.02 -21.81
CA ASN A 78 15.36 6.66 -20.52
C ASN A 78 14.10 6.68 -19.63
N GLU A 79 12.98 6.13 -20.10
CA GLU A 79 11.74 6.06 -19.33
C GLU A 79 11.44 4.64 -18.88
N LEU A 80 11.09 4.51 -17.60
CA LEU A 80 10.58 3.28 -17.02
C LEU A 80 9.21 3.52 -16.42
N LYS A 81 8.41 2.46 -16.36
CA LYS A 81 7.21 2.37 -15.55
C LYS A 81 7.54 1.55 -14.31
N PHE A 82 7.40 2.15 -13.14
CA PHE A 82 7.42 1.43 -11.88
C PHE A 82 5.99 1.04 -11.53
N ILE A 83 5.73 -0.25 -11.49
CA ILE A 83 4.41 -0.83 -11.21
C ILE A 83 4.49 -1.49 -9.85
N VAL A 84 3.59 -1.13 -8.94
CA VAL A 84 3.49 -1.70 -7.60
C VAL A 84 2.09 -2.26 -7.42
N THR A 85 2.01 -3.50 -6.94
CA THR A 85 0.75 -4.12 -6.53
C THR A 85 0.75 -4.29 -5.02
N ASP A 86 -0.26 -3.73 -4.35
CA ASP A 86 -0.45 -3.86 -2.92
C ASP A 86 -1.88 -4.23 -2.56
N GLU A 87 -2.02 -4.86 -1.39
CA GLU A 87 -3.29 -5.33 -0.83
C GLU A 87 -3.67 -4.50 0.39
N HIS A 88 -4.94 -4.08 0.44
CA HIS A 88 -5.51 -3.26 1.48
C HIS A 88 -6.75 -3.93 2.07
N SER A 89 -6.90 -3.83 3.40
CA SER A 89 -8.02 -4.41 4.14
C SER A 89 -9.32 -3.59 4.08
N ASN A 90 -9.25 -2.30 3.71
CA ASN A 90 -10.39 -1.41 3.47
C ASN A 90 -9.92 -0.13 2.72
N TRP A 91 -10.87 0.67 2.25
CA TRP A 91 -10.60 1.97 1.59
C TRP A 91 -10.14 3.08 2.57
N ASP A 92 -10.47 3.00 3.85
CA ASP A 92 -10.10 4.04 4.85
C ASP A 92 -8.59 4.10 5.15
N VAL A 93 -7.83 3.04 4.85
CA VAL A 93 -6.35 3.02 5.01
C VAL A 93 -5.64 3.97 4.04
N PHE A 94 -6.30 4.42 2.95
CA PHE A 94 -5.66 5.28 1.96
C PHE A 94 -5.44 6.72 2.45
N GLU A 95 -6.38 7.29 3.22
CA GLU A 95 -6.24 8.66 3.76
C GLU A 95 -5.42 8.68 5.06
N VAL A 96 -5.55 7.65 5.90
CA VAL A 96 -4.81 7.50 7.17
C VAL A 96 -3.30 7.29 6.92
N GLY A 97 -2.94 6.70 5.78
CA GLY A 97 -1.57 6.37 5.43
C GLY A 97 -0.61 7.56 5.31
N ASN A 98 -1.07 8.79 5.07
CA ASN A 98 -0.16 9.92 4.92
C ASN A 98 0.50 10.36 6.24
N ASN A 99 -0.27 10.38 7.34
CA ASN A 99 0.28 10.71 8.67
C ASN A 99 1.13 9.57 9.24
N GLU A 100 0.75 8.32 8.99
CA GLU A 100 1.54 7.15 9.41
C GLU A 100 2.82 7.00 8.58
N ARG A 101 2.81 7.42 7.31
CA ARG A 101 4.00 7.42 6.43
C ARG A 101 5.14 8.25 6.98
N GLU A 102 4.87 9.44 7.54
CA GLU A 102 5.93 10.27 8.13
C GLU A 102 6.60 9.52 9.28
N ASN A 103 5.82 8.94 10.21
CA ASN A 103 6.36 8.12 11.31
C ASN A 103 7.19 6.93 10.81
N PHE A 104 6.72 6.20 9.78
CA PHE A 104 7.49 5.08 9.23
C PHE A 104 8.79 5.53 8.56
N VAL A 105 8.77 6.68 7.89
CA VAL A 105 9.96 7.29 7.29
C VAL A 105 10.96 7.68 8.36
N GLU A 106 10.52 8.24 9.49
CA GLU A 106 11.40 8.56 10.61
C GLU A 106 11.99 7.32 11.26
N ILE A 107 11.20 6.25 11.41
CA ILE A 107 11.67 4.96 11.94
C ILE A 107 12.67 4.29 10.97
N ALA A 108 12.42 4.37 9.66
CA ALA A 108 13.25 3.75 8.63
C ALA A 108 14.57 4.50 8.39
N TRP A 109 14.55 5.82 8.57
CA TRP A 109 15.72 6.70 8.54
C TRP A 109 15.71 7.65 9.74
N PRO A 110 16.19 7.20 10.91
CA PRO A 110 16.20 8.02 12.13
C PRO A 110 17.19 9.19 12.03
N ASN A 111 18.22 9.05 11.19
CA ASN A 111 19.14 10.14 10.90
C ASN A 111 18.59 11.04 9.77
N LEU A 112 18.40 12.32 10.08
CA LEU A 112 17.87 13.32 9.14
C LEU A 112 18.75 13.49 7.88
N LYS A 113 20.08 13.39 8.00
CA LYS A 113 21.00 13.53 6.87
C LYS A 113 20.85 12.37 5.89
N ASP A 114 20.76 11.14 6.42
CA ASP A 114 20.58 9.94 5.59
C ASP A 114 19.21 9.92 4.93
N ARG A 115 18.16 10.31 5.67
CA ARG A 115 16.81 10.51 5.15
C ARG A 115 16.80 11.49 3.97
N ASN A 116 17.40 12.66 4.16
CA ASN A 116 17.46 13.69 3.13
C ASN A 116 18.29 13.27 1.92
N LEU A 117 19.39 12.54 2.15
CA LEU A 117 20.20 11.98 1.06
C LEU A 117 19.40 10.98 0.24
N PHE A 118 18.68 10.06 0.89
CA PHE A 118 17.84 9.07 0.22
C PHE A 118 16.79 9.74 -0.67
N PHE A 119 15.98 10.64 -0.12
CA PHE A 119 14.93 11.31 -0.90
C PHE A 119 15.49 12.19 -2.00
N ARG A 120 16.62 12.86 -1.78
CA ARG A 120 17.30 13.62 -2.83
C ARG A 120 17.76 12.71 -3.98
N GLN A 121 18.26 11.52 -3.68
CA GLN A 121 18.65 10.55 -4.70
C GLN A 121 17.43 10.01 -5.46
N LEU A 122 16.36 9.61 -4.75
CA LEU A 122 15.15 9.07 -5.36
C LEU A 122 14.41 10.09 -6.22
N LYS A 123 14.33 11.36 -5.78
CA LYS A 123 13.62 12.44 -6.49
C LYS A 123 14.15 12.67 -7.90
N LYS A 124 15.44 12.40 -8.17
CA LYS A 124 16.03 12.52 -9.51
C LYS A 124 15.34 11.63 -10.56
N TYR A 125 14.73 10.54 -10.10
CA TYR A 125 14.14 9.52 -10.96
C TYR A 125 12.63 9.65 -11.11
N ILE A 126 11.95 10.43 -10.27
CA ILE A 126 10.49 10.57 -10.30
C ILE A 126 10.13 11.56 -11.41
N GLY A 127 9.51 11.07 -12.49
CA GLY A 127 9.04 11.92 -13.59
C GLY A 127 7.67 12.51 -13.30
N SER A 128 6.64 11.66 -13.25
CA SER A 128 5.26 12.04 -12.93
C SER A 128 4.49 10.87 -12.35
N HIS A 129 3.52 11.16 -11.48
CA HIS A 129 2.48 10.19 -11.17
C HIS A 129 1.64 9.96 -12.43
N THR A 130 1.55 8.72 -12.91
CA THR A 130 0.81 8.44 -14.14
C THR A 130 -0.62 8.05 -13.83
N GLU A 131 -0.85 6.95 -13.12
CA GLU A 131 -2.18 6.38 -12.95
C GLU A 131 -2.22 5.51 -11.68
N GLU A 132 -3.32 5.60 -10.93
CA GLU A 132 -3.70 4.66 -9.87
C GLU A 132 -4.91 3.86 -10.34
N LEU A 133 -4.75 2.54 -10.41
CA LEU A 133 -5.81 1.61 -10.78
C LEU A 133 -6.15 0.75 -9.56
N TYR A 134 -7.45 0.50 -9.36
CA TYR A 134 -7.94 -0.30 -8.24
C TYR A 134 -8.78 -1.44 -8.79
N GLU A 135 -8.56 -2.63 -8.25
CA GLU A 135 -9.42 -3.78 -8.48
C GLU A 135 -10.02 -4.21 -7.15
N ILE A 136 -11.32 -3.94 -7.01
CA ILE A 136 -12.10 -4.42 -5.87
C ILE A 136 -12.38 -5.90 -6.14
N HIS A 137 -11.70 -6.78 -5.42
CA HIS A 137 -12.13 -8.16 -5.32
C HIS A 137 -13.26 -8.22 -4.29
N ASP A 138 -14.50 -8.01 -4.74
CA ASP A 138 -15.64 -8.53 -4.01
C ASP A 138 -15.56 -10.05 -4.11
N ASN A 139 -15.63 -10.76 -2.98
CA ASN A 139 -15.66 -12.21 -2.93
C ASN A 139 -16.95 -12.72 -3.60
N TYR A 140 -17.01 -12.73 -4.94
CA TYR A 140 -18.09 -13.34 -5.70
C TYR A 140 -17.84 -14.81 -6.03
N TYR A 141 -16.83 -15.43 -5.41
CA TYR A 141 -16.58 -16.87 -5.53
C TYR A 141 -16.12 -17.49 -4.20
N LYS A 142 -17.07 -17.71 -3.28
CA LYS A 142 -17.54 -19.05 -2.86
C LYS A 142 -18.35 -19.00 -1.57
#